data_AF-A0A1F7BLG8-F1
#
_entry.id   AF-A0A1F7BLG8-F1
#
_cell.length_a   1.000
_cell.length_b   1.000
_cell.length_c   1.000
_cell.angle_alpha   90.00
_cell.angle_beta   90.00
_cell.angle_gamma   90.00
#
_symmetry.space_group_name_H-M   'P 1'
#
loop_
_entity.id
_entity.type
_entity.pdbx_description
1 polymer ?
#
loop_
_entity_poly.entity_id
_entity_poly.type
_entity_poly.pdbx_seq_one_letter_code
_entity_poly.pdbx_strand_id
1 'polypeptide(L)'
;MDQTPHPDIPQGEVVPTSNTSDVQENKDLAAFSYLWVMSVFVYLAKKDSPFVRFHALQGMTLFALSVVVWFVPLIGRFLELIVLALAVIGFIGAVQGQWKELPVIGSFAHGKGWKKSREEFRGLMGSVHWKYWKKRGGEPAAQKPSTPPSEF
;
A
#
# COMPACT_ATOMS: atom_id res chain seq x y z
N MET A 1 10.21 15.68 -60.34
CA MET A 1 9.37 14.48 -60.53
C MET A 1 10.20 13.32 -60.02
N ASP A 2 9.97 12.68 -58.90
CA ASP A 2 8.91 12.75 -57.90
C ASP A 2 9.55 12.15 -56.64
N GLN A 3 9.56 12.90 -55.53
CA GLN A 3 9.97 12.35 -54.24
C GLN A 3 8.77 11.54 -53.76
N THR A 4 8.86 10.22 -53.71
CA THR A 4 7.94 9.46 -52.88
C THR A 4 8.47 9.48 -51.45
N PRO A 5 7.76 10.09 -50.49
CA PRO A 5 8.16 10.06 -49.10
C PRO A 5 8.11 8.62 -48.59
N HIS A 6 9.21 8.18 -47.99
CA HIS A 6 9.24 6.97 -47.18
C HIS A 6 8.23 7.17 -46.04
N PRO A 7 7.29 6.25 -45.79
CA PRO A 7 6.36 6.39 -44.68
C PRO A 7 7.17 6.47 -43.38
N ASP A 8 7.11 7.65 -42.75
CA ASP A 8 7.61 7.87 -41.40
C ASP A 8 6.97 6.83 -40.49
N ILE A 9 7.76 5.83 -40.08
CA ILE A 9 7.39 4.97 -38.96
C ILE A 9 7.10 5.92 -37.80
N PRO A 10 5.88 5.94 -37.23
CA PRO A 10 5.58 6.82 -36.11
C PRO A 10 6.59 6.54 -34.99
N GLN A 11 7.42 7.55 -34.73
CA GLN A 11 8.41 7.55 -33.66
C GLN A 11 7.69 7.21 -32.35
N GLY A 12 8.05 6.06 -31.77
CA GLY A 12 7.90 5.75 -30.36
C GLY A 12 6.54 6.08 -29.76
N GLU A 13 5.59 5.15 -29.88
CA GLU A 13 4.60 5.01 -28.82
C GLU A 13 5.36 4.71 -27.53
N VAL A 14 5.56 5.74 -26.70
CA VAL A 14 6.05 5.62 -25.32
C VAL A 14 4.98 4.87 -24.53
N VAL A 15 5.00 3.55 -24.67
CA VAL A 15 4.30 2.64 -23.77
C VAL A 15 4.76 3.02 -22.36
N PRO A 16 3.89 3.28 -21.38
CA PRO A 16 4.31 3.71 -20.06
C PRO A 16 5.12 2.59 -19.40
N THR A 17 6.45 2.69 -19.51
CA THR A 17 7.44 1.75 -18.96
C THR A 17 7.55 1.85 -17.44
N SER A 18 6.79 2.74 -16.79
CA SER A 18 6.93 3.12 -15.38
C SER A 18 6.84 1.94 -14.42
N ASN A 19 5.98 0.95 -14.69
CA ASN A 19 5.83 -0.22 -13.82
C ASN A 19 6.99 -1.20 -14.00
N THR A 20 7.46 -1.42 -15.22
CA THR A 20 8.57 -2.34 -15.49
C THR A 20 9.90 -1.78 -14.99
N SER A 21 10.12 -0.46 -15.14
CA SER A 21 11.31 0.21 -14.60
C SER A 21 11.33 0.22 -13.08
N ASP A 22 10.20 0.54 -12.43
CA ASP A 22 10.08 0.54 -10.97
C ASP A 22 10.42 -0.84 -10.36
N VAL A 23 9.91 -1.92 -10.96
CA VAL A 23 10.20 -3.29 -10.52
C VAL A 23 11.69 -3.59 -10.64
N GLN A 24 12.29 -3.33 -11.80
CA GLN A 24 13.68 -3.71 -12.05
C GLN A 24 14.65 -2.93 -11.14
N GLU A 25 14.37 -1.66 -10.88
CA GLU A 25 15.18 -0.80 -10.02
C GLU A 25 15.05 -1.16 -8.53
N ASN A 26 13.87 -1.61 -8.10
CA ASN A 26 13.55 -1.67 -6.67
C ASN A 26 13.25 -3.07 -6.12
N LYS A 27 13.34 -4.13 -6.93
CA LYS A 27 13.02 -5.49 -6.49
C LYS A 27 13.80 -6.03 -5.29
N ASP A 28 15.08 -5.71 -5.20
CA ASP A 28 15.90 -6.15 -4.07
C ASP A 28 15.49 -5.41 -2.80
N LEU A 29 15.20 -4.11 -2.91
CA LEU A 29 14.70 -3.30 -1.82
C LEU A 29 13.30 -3.78 -1.37
N ALA A 30 12.43 -4.10 -2.32
CA ALA A 30 11.12 -4.71 -2.05
C ALA A 30 11.26 -6.07 -1.34
N ALA A 31 12.24 -6.90 -1.71
CA ALA A 31 12.46 -8.19 -1.06
C ALA A 31 12.90 -8.04 0.41
N PHE A 32 13.73 -7.04 0.74
CA PHE A 32 14.12 -6.77 2.12
C PHE A 32 12.95 -6.43 3.04
N SER A 33 11.80 -6.02 2.48
CA SER A 33 10.62 -5.76 3.29
C SER A 33 10.02 -7.01 3.94
N TYR A 34 10.48 -8.22 3.59
CA TYR A 34 10.07 -9.45 4.26
C TYR A 34 10.97 -9.83 5.46
N LEU A 35 11.89 -8.96 5.87
CA LEU A 35 12.74 -9.13 7.05
C LEU A 35 12.18 -8.39 8.28
N TRP A 36 10.97 -8.76 8.72
CA TRP A 36 10.27 -8.22 9.90
C TRP A 36 10.35 -6.69 9.97
N VAL A 37 11.08 -6.13 10.94
CA VAL A 37 11.15 -4.68 11.17
C VAL A 37 11.64 -3.90 9.95
N MET A 38 12.43 -4.52 9.06
CA MET A 38 12.85 -3.90 7.80
C MET A 38 11.68 -3.50 6.91
N SER A 39 10.52 -4.16 7.02
CA SER A 39 9.31 -3.79 6.29
C SER A 39 8.92 -2.33 6.51
N VAL A 40 9.07 -1.83 7.75
CA VAL A 40 8.73 -0.46 8.11
C VAL A 40 9.77 0.51 7.52
N PHE A 41 11.05 0.18 7.66
CA PHE A 41 12.13 1.02 7.14
C PHE A 41 12.09 1.12 5.61
N VAL A 42 11.89 0.00 4.92
CA VAL A 42 11.73 -0.04 3.46
C VAL A 42 10.53 0.79 3.01
N TYR A 43 9.38 0.64 3.68
CA TYR A 43 8.19 1.44 3.38
C TYR A 43 8.47 2.94 3.51
N LEU A 44 9.13 3.37 4.59
CA LEU A 44 9.44 4.79 4.81
C LEU A 44 10.49 5.31 3.83
N ALA A 45 11.47 4.49 3.46
CA ALA A 45 12.57 4.87 2.58
C ALA A 45 12.11 5.06 1.12
N LYS A 46 11.17 4.25 0.64
CA LYS A 46 10.77 4.22 -0.78
C LYS A 46 9.26 4.07 -0.99
N LYS A 47 8.46 4.86 -0.25
CA LYS A 47 6.98 4.87 -0.34
C LYS A 47 6.42 5.34 -1.70
N ASP A 48 7.24 6.02 -2.48
CA ASP A 48 6.95 6.56 -3.81
C ASP A 48 6.97 5.47 -4.88
N SER A 49 7.74 4.40 -4.69
CA SER A 49 7.71 3.20 -5.54
C SER A 49 6.44 2.38 -5.27
N PRO A 50 5.53 2.22 -6.25
CA PRO A 50 4.38 1.36 -6.09
C PRO A 50 4.76 -0.09 -5.76
N PHE A 51 5.83 -0.63 -6.38
CA PHE A 51 6.27 -2.01 -6.17
C PHE A 51 6.80 -2.24 -4.75
N VAL A 52 7.68 -1.35 -4.28
CA VAL A 52 8.20 -1.44 -2.91
C VAL A 52 7.08 -1.25 -1.91
N ARG A 53 6.17 -0.31 -2.13
CA ARG A 53 5.03 -0.08 -1.24
C ARG A 53 4.16 -1.33 -1.10
N PHE A 54 3.92 -2.05 -2.19
CA PHE A 54 3.13 -3.29 -2.19
C PHE A 54 3.77 -4.37 -1.32
N HIS A 55 5.04 -4.71 -1.57
CA HIS A 55 5.74 -5.73 -0.79
C HIS A 55 5.97 -5.29 0.67
N ALA A 56 6.22 -4.01 0.91
CA ALA A 56 6.45 -3.50 2.26
C ALA A 56 5.19 -3.50 3.13
N LEU A 57 4.02 -3.22 2.56
CA LEU A 57 2.75 -3.35 3.28
C LEU A 57 2.46 -4.82 3.64
N GLN A 58 2.76 -5.77 2.75
CA GLN A 58 2.63 -7.20 3.07
C GLN A 58 3.62 -7.62 4.16
N GLY A 59 4.89 -7.20 4.06
CA GLY A 59 5.92 -7.45 5.05
C GLY A 59 5.55 -6.90 6.43
N MET A 60 5.03 -5.66 6.51
CA MET A 60 4.56 -5.06 7.75
C MET A 60 3.39 -5.84 8.35
N THR A 61 2.50 -6.36 7.50
CA THR A 61 1.37 -7.19 7.95
C THR A 61 1.87 -8.50 8.56
N LEU A 62 2.81 -9.19 7.90
CA LEU A 62 3.43 -10.40 8.45
C LEU A 62 4.20 -10.11 9.75
N PHE A 63 4.90 -8.98 9.81
CA PHE A 63 5.61 -8.57 11.02
C PHE A 63 4.64 -8.35 12.19
N ALA A 64 3.56 -7.60 11.96
CA ALA A 64 2.53 -7.38 12.97
C ALA A 64 1.89 -8.71 13.43
N LEU A 65 1.61 -9.62 12.50
CA LEU A 65 1.10 -10.95 12.82
C LEU A 65 2.09 -11.76 13.67
N SER A 66 3.38 -11.75 13.33
CA SER A 66 4.45 -12.41 14.08
C SER A 66 4.51 -11.89 15.53
N VAL A 67 4.43 -10.57 15.73
CA VAL A 67 4.38 -9.96 17.07
C VAL A 67 3.21 -10.51 17.90
N VAL A 68 2.02 -10.64 17.32
CA VAL A 68 0.85 -11.21 18.02
C VAL A 68 1.07 -12.70 18.33
N VAL A 69 1.60 -13.46 17.38
CA VAL A 69 1.86 -14.90 17.51
C VAL A 69 2.84 -15.22 18.64
N TRP A 70 3.82 -14.36 18.88
CA TRP A 70 4.82 -14.55 19.95
C TRP A 70 4.21 -14.67 21.35
N PHE A 71 3.05 -14.04 21.59
CA PHE A 71 2.34 -14.11 22.87
C PHE A 71 1.52 -15.40 23.06
N VAL A 72 1.40 -16.25 22.03
CA VAL A 72 0.67 -17.52 22.11
C VAL A 72 1.63 -18.67 22.45
N PRO A 73 1.58 -19.25 23.68
CA PRO A 73 2.45 -20.36 24.05
C PRO A 73 2.12 -21.64 23.28
N LEU A 74 3.13 -22.48 23.04
CA LEU A 74 3.07 -23.76 22.30
C LEU A 74 2.57 -23.64 20.84
N ILE A 75 1.31 -23.29 20.61
CA ILE A 75 0.69 -23.15 19.28
C ILE A 75 1.38 -22.05 18.46
N GLY A 76 1.79 -20.96 19.10
CA GLY A 76 2.45 -19.85 18.41
C GLY A 76 3.74 -20.27 17.69
N ARG A 77 4.40 -21.34 18.13
CA ARG A 77 5.67 -21.81 17.51
C ARG A 77 5.40 -22.41 16.14
N PHE A 78 4.29 -23.14 16.00
CA PHE A 78 3.85 -23.70 14.72
C PHE A 78 3.29 -22.61 13.79
N LEU A 79 2.53 -21.66 14.34
CA LEU A 79 2.04 -20.52 13.56
C LEU A 79 3.17 -19.65 13.02
N GLU A 80 4.24 -19.45 13.79
CA GLU A 80 5.41 -18.69 13.34
C GLU A 80 6.09 -19.35 12.13
N LEU A 81 6.11 -20.69 12.04
CA LEU A 81 6.62 -21.38 10.86
C LEU A 81 5.77 -21.09 9.61
N ILE A 82 4.46 -20.96 9.76
CA ILE A 82 3.55 -20.57 8.68
C ILE A 82 3.83 -19.12 8.25
N VAL A 83 4.00 -18.21 9.21
CA VAL A 83 4.34 -16.80 8.93
C VAL A 83 5.69 -16.71 8.21
N LEU A 84 6.69 -17.45 8.66
CA LEU A 84 8.01 -17.54 8.02
C LEU A 84 7.90 -18.07 6.59
N ALA A 85 7.11 -19.13 6.35
CA ALA A 85 6.89 -19.66 5.01
C ALA A 85 6.26 -18.61 4.07
N LEU A 86 5.28 -17.84 4.57
CA LEU A 86 4.66 -16.75 3.82
C LEU A 86 5.67 -15.63 3.52
N ALA A 87 6.54 -15.28 4.47
CA ALA A 87 7.60 -14.30 4.27
C ALA A 87 8.57 -14.75 3.16
N VAL A 88 8.96 -16.03 3.15
CA VAL A 88 9.81 -16.61 2.09
C VAL A 88 9.13 -16.57 0.72
N ILE A 89 7.84 -16.93 0.65
CA ILE A 89 7.07 -16.85 -0.61
C ILE A 89 7.02 -15.41 -1.12
N GLY A 90 6.77 -14.45 -0.23
CA GLY A 90 6.74 -13.03 -0.57
C GLY A 90 8.09 -12.50 -1.03
N PHE A 91 9.16 -12.89 -0.34
CA PHE A 91 10.55 -12.57 -0.69
C PHE A 91 10.89 -13.07 -2.11
N ILE A 92 10.60 -14.34 -2.41
CA ILE A 92 10.85 -14.92 -3.74
C ILE A 92 10.04 -14.16 -4.80
N GLY A 93 8.76 -13.85 -4.53
CA GLY A 93 7.94 -13.06 -5.43
C GLY A 93 8.54 -11.68 -5.72
N ALA A 94 9.02 -10.98 -4.69
CA ALA A 94 9.64 -9.66 -4.84
C ALA A 94 10.92 -9.72 -5.69
N VAL A 95 11.84 -10.66 -5.41
CA VAL A 95 13.08 -10.85 -6.18
C VAL A 95 12.78 -11.21 -7.65
N GLN A 96 11.68 -11.91 -7.90
CA GLN A 96 11.21 -12.24 -9.25
C GLN A 96 10.43 -11.10 -9.91
N GLY A 97 10.25 -9.95 -9.25
CA GLY A 97 9.50 -8.81 -9.77
C GLY A 97 7.98 -9.04 -9.84
N GLN A 98 7.45 -9.99 -9.07
CA GLN A 98 6.06 -10.40 -9.10
C GLN A 98 5.22 -9.66 -8.06
N TRP A 99 4.10 -9.10 -8.52
CA TRP A 99 3.05 -8.53 -7.68
C TRP A 99 2.17 -9.62 -7.04
N LYS A 100 2.80 -10.55 -6.33
CA LYS A 100 2.12 -11.72 -5.77
C LYS A 100 1.52 -11.39 -4.41
N GLU A 101 0.22 -11.59 -4.26
CA GLU A 101 -0.44 -11.50 -2.96
C GLU A 101 -0.26 -12.79 -2.16
N LEU A 102 0.04 -12.63 -0.87
CA LEU A 102 0.12 -13.76 0.05
C LEU A 102 -1.29 -14.23 0.46
N PRO A 103 -1.53 -15.54 0.60
CA PRO A 103 -2.85 -16.13 0.88
C PRO A 103 -3.47 -15.79 2.24
N VAL A 104 -2.85 -14.90 3.03
CA VAL A 104 -3.39 -14.38 4.30
C VAL A 104 -3.79 -12.90 4.19
N ILE A 105 -3.40 -12.21 3.11
CA ILE A 105 -3.39 -10.74 3.04
C ILE A 105 -4.33 -10.18 1.96
N GLY A 106 -4.72 -10.97 0.95
CA GLY A 106 -5.56 -10.47 -0.16
C GLY A 106 -6.92 -9.88 0.27
N SER A 107 -7.49 -10.36 1.38
CA SER A 107 -8.76 -9.80 1.90
C SER A 107 -8.62 -8.47 2.65
N PHE A 108 -7.44 -8.17 3.22
CA PHE A 108 -7.16 -6.87 3.85
C PHE A 108 -6.52 -5.86 2.88
N ALA A 109 -5.75 -6.33 1.90
CA ALA A 109 -5.14 -5.51 0.85
C ALA A 109 -6.20 -4.95 -0.13
N HIS A 110 -7.21 -5.73 -0.49
CA HIS A 110 -8.33 -5.28 -1.33
C HIS A 110 -9.38 -4.46 -0.57
N GLY A 111 -8.96 -3.41 0.17
CA GLY A 111 -9.74 -2.22 0.52
C GLY A 111 -11.05 -2.36 1.31
N LYS A 112 -11.68 -3.53 1.42
CA LYS A 112 -13.00 -3.72 2.06
C LYS A 112 -12.90 -3.62 3.57
N GLY A 113 -11.91 -4.30 4.17
CA GLY A 113 -11.61 -4.16 5.60
C GLY A 113 -11.14 -2.75 5.96
N TRP A 114 -10.22 -2.19 5.17
CA TRP A 114 -9.67 -0.84 5.41
C TRP A 114 -10.71 0.28 5.29
N LYS A 115 -11.59 0.23 4.28
CA LYS A 115 -12.69 1.22 4.14
C LYS A 115 -13.63 1.16 5.34
N LYS A 116 -14.05 -0.04 5.75
CA LYS A 116 -14.92 -0.25 6.91
C LYS A 116 -14.28 0.28 8.19
N SER A 117 -13.05 -0.13 8.51
CA SER A 117 -12.34 0.32 9.71
C SER A 117 -12.08 1.83 9.70
N ARG A 118 -11.78 2.43 8.53
CA ARG A 118 -11.64 3.89 8.39
C ARG A 118 -12.96 4.61 8.62
N GLU A 119 -14.08 4.06 8.16
CA GLU A 119 -15.41 4.63 8.39
C GLU A 119 -15.84 4.54 9.86
N GLU A 120 -15.65 3.39 10.49
CA GLU A 120 -15.92 3.20 11.92
C GLU A 120 -15.08 4.14 12.79
N PHE A 121 -13.77 4.23 12.53
CA PHE A 121 -12.87 5.15 13.25
C PHE A 121 -13.25 6.62 13.00
N ARG A 122 -13.58 7.00 11.76
CA ARG A 122 -14.03 8.37 11.43
C ARG A 122 -15.34 8.71 12.13
N GLY A 123 -16.27 7.75 12.24
CA GLY A 123 -17.53 7.92 12.98
C GLY A 123 -17.33 8.07 14.49
N LEU A 124 -16.42 7.27 15.07
CA LEU A 124 -16.00 7.37 16.47
C LEU A 124 -15.35 8.72 16.76
N MET A 125 -14.35 9.11 15.97
CA MET A 125 -13.65 10.39 16.12
C MET A 125 -14.59 11.57 15.87
N GLY A 126 -15.51 11.48 14.91
CA GLY A 126 -16.56 12.48 14.69
C GLY A 126 -17.49 12.61 15.88
N SER A 127 -17.91 11.49 16.49
CA SER A 127 -18.78 11.48 17.68
C SER A 127 -18.06 12.03 18.92
N VAL A 128 -16.78 11.70 19.08
CA VAL A 128 -15.92 12.20 20.15
C VAL A 128 -15.70 13.71 19.98
N HIS A 129 -15.25 14.15 18.81
CA HIS A 129 -15.07 15.56 18.47
C HIS A 129 -16.38 16.33 18.70
N TRP A 130 -17.52 15.83 18.21
CA TRP A 130 -18.84 16.45 18.38
C TRP A 130 -19.23 16.62 19.85
N LYS A 131 -19.06 15.59 20.68
CA LYS A 131 -19.32 15.67 22.12
C LYS A 131 -18.41 16.70 22.80
N TYR A 132 -17.12 16.71 22.45
CA TYR A 132 -16.16 17.67 22.99
C TYR A 132 -16.48 19.11 22.57
N TRP A 133 -16.94 19.31 21.35
CA TRP A 133 -17.18 20.63 20.77
C TRP A 133 -18.52 21.24 21.22
N LYS A 134 -19.58 20.42 21.29
CA LYS A 134 -20.86 20.80 21.89
C LYS A 134 -20.73 21.18 23.37
N LYS A 135 -19.87 20.47 24.11
CA LYS A 135 -19.58 20.79 25.52
C LYS A 135 -18.86 22.14 25.70
N ARG A 136 -18.17 22.65 24.67
CA ARG A 136 -17.49 23.95 24.70
C ARG A 136 -18.32 25.10 24.12
N GLY A 137 -19.59 24.89 23.77
CA GLY A 137 -20.48 25.95 23.29
C GLY A 137 -20.07 26.57 21.95
N GLY A 138 -19.22 25.92 21.15
CA GLY A 138 -18.96 26.35 19.79
C GLY A 138 -20.14 25.97 18.89
N GLU A 139 -20.66 26.91 18.11
CA GLU A 139 -21.44 26.62 16.91
C GLU A 139 -20.50 26.59 15.70
N PRO A 140 -20.60 25.60 14.80
CA PRO A 140 -19.68 25.52 13.67
C PRO A 140 -19.98 26.74 12.81
N ALA A 141 -18.97 27.58 12.59
CA ALA A 141 -19.06 28.61 11.57
C ALA A 141 -19.47 27.90 10.27
N ALA A 142 -20.70 28.15 9.82
CA ALA A 142 -21.21 27.58 8.59
C ALA A 142 -20.22 27.93 7.49
N GLN A 143 -19.46 26.95 7.01
CA GLN A 143 -18.71 27.13 5.78
C GLN A 143 -19.74 27.32 4.68
N LYS A 144 -19.93 28.57 4.29
CA LYS A 144 -20.68 28.92 3.09
C LYS A 144 -20.01 28.14 1.94
N PRO A 145 -20.76 27.36 1.14
CA PRO A 145 -20.16 26.56 0.09
C PRO A 145 -19.33 27.48 -0.82
N SER A 146 -18.05 27.17 -0.98
CA SER A 146 -17.19 27.84 -1.95
C SER A 146 -17.81 27.59 -3.32
N THR A 147 -18.32 28.65 -3.94
CA THR A 147 -18.77 28.61 -5.34
C THR A 147 -17.61 28.07 -6.19
N PRO A 148 -17.81 27.02 -7.01
CA PRO A 148 -16.78 26.59 -7.94
C PRO A 148 -16.42 27.75 -8.88
N PRO A 149 -15.15 27.87 -9.32
CA PRO A 149 -14.76 28.92 -10.25
C PRO A 149 -15.60 28.81 -11.52
N SER A 150 -16.15 29.93 -11.96
CA SER A 150 -16.87 30.03 -13.23
C SER A 150 -15.95 29.60 -14.35
N GLU A 151 -16.42 28.64 -15.15
CA GLU A 151 -15.79 28.19 -16.38
C GLU A 151 -15.39 29.40 -17.25
N PHE A 152 -14.11 29.45 -17.60
CA PHE A 152 -13.57 30.12 -18.78
C PHE A 152 -12.51 29.20 -19.38
#